data_AF-A0A6P0NJ87-F1
#
_entry.id   AF-A0A6P0NJ87-F1
#
_cell.length_a   1.000
_cell.length_b   1.000
_cell.length_c   1.000
_cell.angle_alpha   90.00
_cell.angle_beta   90.00
_cell.angle_gamma   90.00
#
_symmetry.space_group_name_H-M   'P 1'
#
loop_
_entity.id
_entity.type
_entity.pdbx_description
1 polymer ?
#
loop_
_entity_poly.entity_id
_entity_poly.type
_entity_poly.pdbx_seq_one_letter_code
_entity_poly.pdbx_strand_id
1 'polypeptide(L)'
;MPSYETGTDSIHAEFNDQVIHPYTDLLLHDMGEALADNRPDFKASGQEWRTPPLWGIGLVKTVNDHTFFLHDGRARNLMEAVLWHGGEAESAKQFVLNLPQSERDDLIAFLESL
;
A
#
# COMPACT_ATOMS: atom_id res chain seq x y z
N MET A 1 0.92 -7.19 12.37
CA MET A 1 1.06 -6.99 10.91
C MET A 1 1.19 -8.34 10.25
N PRO A 2 0.61 -8.57 9.06
CA PRO A 2 0.76 -9.83 8.35
C PRO A 2 2.24 -10.14 8.12
N SER A 3 2.60 -11.41 8.28
CA SER A 3 3.92 -11.96 8.00
C SER A 3 3.74 -13.21 7.14
N TYR A 4 4.69 -13.45 6.25
CA TYR A 4 4.69 -14.65 5.40
C TYR A 4 5.98 -15.41 5.62
N GLU A 5 5.89 -16.73 5.50
CA GLU A 5 7.04 -17.61 5.42
C GLU A 5 7.20 -18.03 3.96
N THR A 6 8.40 -17.88 3.40
CA THR A 6 8.68 -18.33 2.04
C THR A 6 8.72 -19.86 1.97
N GLY A 7 8.58 -20.41 0.76
CA GLY A 7 8.61 -21.86 0.56
C GLY A 7 9.97 -22.50 0.85
N THR A 8 10.04 -23.82 0.81
CA THR A 8 11.23 -24.60 1.16
C THR A 8 12.04 -25.10 -0.05
N ASP A 9 11.54 -24.88 -1.26
CA ASP A 9 12.06 -25.49 -2.50
C ASP A 9 12.48 -24.45 -3.55
N SER A 10 12.98 -23.30 -3.09
CA SER A 10 13.62 -22.31 -3.96
C SER A 10 14.95 -22.86 -4.50
N ILE A 11 15.23 -22.57 -5.77
CA ILE A 11 16.55 -22.81 -6.39
C ILE A 11 17.69 -22.07 -5.67
N HIS A 12 17.34 -20.98 -4.97
CA HIS A 12 18.20 -20.18 -4.12
C HIS A 12 17.88 -20.52 -2.67
N ALA A 13 18.79 -21.26 -2.02
CA ALA A 13 18.59 -21.76 -0.66
C ALA A 13 18.41 -20.61 0.36
N GLU A 14 19.00 -19.45 0.08
CA GLU A 14 18.86 -18.22 0.87
C GLU A 14 17.44 -17.65 0.92
N PHE A 15 16.54 -18.07 0.01
CA PHE A 15 15.14 -17.67 0.02
C PHE A 15 14.22 -18.67 0.70
N ASN A 16 14.72 -19.80 1.18
CA ASN A 16 13.90 -20.78 1.89
C ASN A 16 13.70 -20.40 3.36
N ASP A 17 12.52 -20.71 3.90
CA ASP A 17 12.18 -20.54 5.33
C ASP A 17 12.41 -19.11 5.86
N GLN A 18 12.20 -18.11 5.00
CA GLN A 18 12.37 -16.71 5.36
C GLN A 18 11.06 -16.13 5.87
N VAL A 19 11.09 -15.55 7.06
CA VAL A 19 9.98 -14.73 7.57
C VAL A 19 10.10 -13.33 6.99
N ILE A 20 9.06 -12.91 6.29
CA ILE A 20 8.98 -11.62 5.63
C ILE A 20 7.78 -10.79 6.09
N HIS A 21 7.94 -9.47 6.04
CA HIS A 21 6.92 -8.49 6.44
C HIS A 21 6.62 -7.51 5.30
N PRO A 22 5.86 -7.91 4.27
CA PRO A 22 5.65 -7.10 3.07
C PRO A 22 4.63 -5.97 3.23
N TYR A 23 4.05 -5.82 4.44
CA TYR A 23 3.03 -4.80 4.75
C TYR A 23 1.81 -4.85 3.81
N THR A 24 1.41 -6.06 3.44
CA THR A 24 0.24 -6.34 2.61
C THR A 24 -0.34 -7.68 3.04
N ASP A 25 -1.64 -7.88 2.83
CA ASP A 25 -2.29 -9.19 2.91
C ASP A 25 -2.47 -9.87 1.53
N LEU A 26 -2.17 -9.13 0.45
CA LEU A 26 -2.32 -9.51 -0.96
C LEU A 26 -3.77 -9.72 -1.40
N LEU A 27 -4.74 -9.28 -0.60
CA LEU A 27 -6.16 -9.37 -0.91
C LEU A 27 -6.65 -8.15 -1.70
N LEU A 28 -7.89 -8.26 -2.18
CA LEU A 28 -8.64 -7.16 -2.78
C LEU A 28 -9.39 -6.41 -1.67
N HIS A 29 -9.37 -5.08 -1.76
CA HIS A 29 -10.07 -4.19 -0.84
C HIS A 29 -10.84 -3.12 -1.60
N ASP A 30 -12.02 -2.77 -1.11
CA ASP A 30 -12.79 -1.65 -1.61
C ASP A 30 -12.09 -0.32 -1.24
N MET A 31 -11.53 0.35 -2.23
CA MET A 31 -10.85 1.64 -2.09
C MET A 31 -11.80 2.85 -2.17
N GLY A 32 -13.10 2.61 -2.37
CA GLY A 32 -14.16 3.60 -2.49
C GLY A 32 -14.37 4.16 -3.90
N GLU A 33 -15.54 4.77 -4.10
CA GLU A 33 -16.02 5.28 -5.39
C GLU A 33 -15.03 6.27 -6.06
N ALA A 34 -14.35 7.10 -5.27
CA ALA A 34 -13.38 8.07 -5.78
C ALA A 34 -12.17 7.42 -6.47
N LEU A 35 -11.87 6.16 -6.14
CA LEU A 35 -10.79 5.34 -6.71
C LEU A 35 -11.34 4.21 -7.59
N ALA A 36 -12.61 4.32 -8.03
CA ALA A 36 -13.18 3.34 -8.94
C ALA A 36 -12.70 3.55 -10.38
N ASP A 37 -12.31 2.48 -11.08
CA ASP A 37 -12.14 2.51 -12.54
C ASP A 37 -13.45 2.22 -13.31
N ASN A 38 -14.52 1.88 -12.57
CA ASN A 38 -15.83 1.47 -13.06
C ASN A 38 -15.80 0.27 -14.04
N ARG A 39 -14.75 -0.55 -13.97
CA ARG A 39 -14.57 -1.74 -14.80
C ARG A 39 -14.42 -2.99 -13.92
N PRO A 40 -15.44 -3.86 -13.84
CA PRO A 40 -15.28 -5.11 -13.11
C PRO A 40 -14.30 -6.05 -13.82
N ASP A 41 -13.54 -6.81 -13.03
CA ASP A 41 -12.65 -7.88 -13.48
C ASP A 41 -13.01 -9.20 -12.77
N PHE A 42 -13.60 -10.13 -13.53
CA PHE A 42 -14.23 -11.35 -13.00
C PHE A 42 -15.19 -11.07 -11.83
N LYS A 43 -14.75 -11.33 -10.60
CA LYS A 43 -15.53 -11.14 -9.37
C LYS A 43 -15.21 -9.82 -8.66
N ALA A 44 -14.11 -9.16 -9.02
CA ALA A 44 -13.75 -7.87 -8.49
C ALA A 44 -14.60 -6.78 -9.15
N SER A 45 -15.19 -5.92 -8.34
CA SER A 45 -15.80 -4.67 -8.77
C SER A 45 -14.74 -3.65 -9.16
N GLY A 46 -15.15 -2.57 -9.83
CA GLY A 46 -14.22 -1.49 -10.20
C GLY A 46 -13.70 -0.67 -9.01
N GLN A 47 -14.17 -0.94 -7.78
CA GLN A 47 -13.67 -0.30 -6.55
C GLN A 47 -12.64 -1.17 -5.82
N GLU A 48 -12.52 -2.44 -6.19
CA GLU A 48 -11.68 -3.41 -5.51
C GLU A 48 -10.29 -3.46 -6.13
N TRP A 49 -9.28 -3.15 -5.32
CA TRP A 49 -7.89 -3.17 -5.73
C TRP A 49 -7.07 -4.09 -4.84
N ARG A 50 -6.11 -4.77 -5.44
CA ARG A 50 -5.15 -5.58 -4.69
C ARG A 50 -4.21 -4.66 -3.91
N THR A 51 -4.04 -4.88 -2.62
CA THR A 51 -3.02 -4.17 -1.83
C THR A 51 -1.62 -4.60 -2.30
N PRO A 52 -0.79 -3.69 -2.85
CA PRO A 52 0.60 -4.00 -3.18
C PRO A 52 1.47 -4.02 -1.92
N PRO A 53 2.57 -4.81 -1.88
CA PRO A 53 3.57 -4.69 -0.83
C PRO A 53 4.09 -3.25 -0.69
N LEU A 54 4.31 -2.77 0.54
CA LEU A 54 4.90 -1.44 0.78
C LEU A 54 6.43 -1.45 0.77
N TRP A 55 7.06 -2.61 0.56
CA TRP A 55 8.51 -2.68 0.40
C TRP A 55 9.01 -1.82 -0.76
N GLY A 56 10.03 -1.01 -0.49
CA GLY A 56 10.61 -0.08 -1.45
C GLY A 56 9.71 1.11 -1.77
N ILE A 57 8.61 1.33 -1.03
CA ILE A 57 7.75 2.48 -1.29
C ILE A 57 8.49 3.81 -1.07
N GLY A 58 9.43 3.85 -0.11
CA GLY A 58 10.31 5.00 0.10
C GLY A 58 11.31 5.22 -1.04
N LEU A 59 11.57 4.20 -1.85
CA LEU A 59 12.51 4.25 -2.97
C LEU A 59 11.87 4.70 -4.30
N VAL A 60 10.56 4.94 -4.35
CA VAL A 60 9.85 5.29 -5.60
C VAL A 60 10.47 6.51 -6.28
N LYS A 61 10.84 7.57 -5.53
CA LYS A 61 11.51 8.73 -6.13
C LYS A 61 12.87 8.38 -6.70
N THR A 62 13.64 7.56 -6.01
CA THR A 62 14.99 7.15 -6.42
C THR A 62 14.96 6.29 -7.68
N VAL A 63 14.00 5.37 -7.78
CA VAL A 63 13.94 4.38 -8.87
C VAL A 63 13.18 4.90 -10.08
N ASN A 64 12.15 5.73 -9.89
CA ASN A 64 11.24 6.14 -10.97
C ASN A 64 11.34 7.64 -11.34
N ASP A 65 12.16 8.42 -10.65
CA ASP A 65 12.26 9.89 -10.80
C ASP A 65 10.94 10.66 -10.55
N HIS A 66 9.97 10.04 -9.87
CA HIS A 66 8.69 10.66 -9.50
C HIS A 66 8.15 10.16 -8.16
N THR A 67 7.09 10.77 -7.63
CA THR A 67 6.41 10.36 -6.37
C THR A 67 4.92 10.11 -6.57
N PHE A 68 4.51 9.64 -7.75
CA PHE A 68 3.13 9.27 -8.04
C PHE A 68 2.77 7.89 -7.46
N PHE A 69 1.66 7.82 -6.73
CA PHE A 69 1.13 6.62 -6.07
C PHE A 69 -0.33 6.35 -6.46
N LEU A 70 -0.84 5.19 -6.02
CA LEU A 70 -2.14 4.60 -6.40
C LEU A 70 -2.15 4.08 -7.84
N HIS A 71 -3.17 3.29 -8.18
CA HIS A 71 -3.26 2.58 -9.46
C HIS A 71 -3.29 3.50 -10.69
N ASP A 72 -3.72 4.75 -10.52
CA ASP A 72 -3.81 5.77 -11.56
C ASP A 72 -2.77 6.90 -11.43
N GLY A 73 -1.87 6.79 -10.46
CA GLY A 73 -0.79 7.76 -10.25
C GLY A 73 -1.25 9.13 -9.75
N ARG A 74 -2.49 9.31 -9.29
CA ARG A 74 -3.01 10.64 -8.92
C ARG A 74 -2.35 11.25 -7.68
N ALA A 75 -1.87 10.42 -6.76
CA ALA A 75 -1.34 10.88 -5.49
C ALA A 75 0.13 11.29 -5.64
N ARG A 76 0.47 12.55 -5.37
CA ARG A 76 1.82 13.11 -5.59
C ARG A 76 2.81 12.81 -4.46
N ASN A 77 2.31 12.29 -3.35
CA ASN A 77 3.07 11.89 -2.18
C ASN A 77 2.27 10.87 -1.35
N LEU A 78 2.93 10.29 -0.34
CA LEU A 78 2.34 9.27 0.53
C LEU A 78 1.13 9.79 1.33
N MET A 79 1.16 11.03 1.80
CA MET A 79 0.02 11.62 2.52
C MET A 79 -1.19 11.77 1.61
N GLU A 80 -1.00 12.26 0.38
CA GLU A 80 -2.08 12.29 -0.62
C GLU A 80 -2.62 10.90 -0.91
N ALA A 81 -1.76 9.88 -1.00
CA ALA A 81 -2.20 8.50 -1.17
C ALA A 81 -3.13 8.09 -0.03
N VAL A 82 -2.75 8.32 1.24
CA VAL A 82 -3.60 8.05 2.41
C VAL A 82 -4.95 8.79 2.31
N LEU A 83 -4.94 10.06 1.93
CA LEU A 83 -6.16 10.88 1.88
C LEU A 83 -7.13 10.49 0.75
N TRP A 84 -6.63 9.87 -0.32
CA TRP A 84 -7.47 9.36 -1.41
C TRP A 84 -8.21 8.06 -1.06
N HIS A 85 -7.77 7.31 -0.04
CA HIS A 85 -8.44 6.07 0.35
C HIS A 85 -9.84 6.33 0.92
N GLY A 86 -10.84 5.66 0.37
CA GLY A 86 -12.19 5.57 0.92
C GLY A 86 -12.54 4.13 1.27
N GLY A 87 -13.81 3.76 1.11
CA GLY A 87 -14.27 2.37 1.25
C GLY A 87 -13.91 1.79 2.62
N GLU A 88 -13.26 0.63 2.62
CA GLU A 88 -12.83 -0.06 3.85
C GLU A 88 -11.82 0.76 4.67
N ALA A 89 -11.01 1.59 4.00
CA ALA A 89 -9.96 2.39 4.62
C ALA A 89 -10.44 3.76 5.13
N GLU A 90 -11.73 4.08 5.03
CA GLU A 90 -12.27 5.38 5.47
C GLU A 90 -11.94 5.67 6.93
N SER A 91 -12.12 4.68 7.82
CA SER A 91 -11.80 4.84 9.25
C SER A 91 -10.31 5.12 9.50
N ALA A 92 -9.41 4.45 8.76
CA ALA A 92 -7.97 4.66 8.86
C ALA A 92 -7.56 6.05 8.34
N LYS A 93 -8.16 6.51 7.23
CA LYS A 93 -7.96 7.88 6.73
C LYS A 93 -8.38 8.91 7.79
N GLN A 94 -9.56 8.75 8.38
CA GLN A 94 -10.04 9.66 9.42
C GLN A 94 -9.14 9.64 10.66
N PHE A 95 -8.60 8.48 11.02
CA PHE A 95 -7.61 8.39 12.09
C PHE A 95 -6.37 9.23 11.77
N VAL A 96 -5.77 9.08 10.59
CA VAL A 96 -4.58 9.85 10.17
C VAL A 96 -4.86 11.36 10.11
N LEU A 97 -6.04 11.77 9.65
CA LEU A 97 -6.45 13.18 9.63
C LEU A 97 -6.50 13.80 11.03
N ASN A 98 -6.87 13.01 12.04
CA ASN A 98 -6.98 13.45 13.43
C ASN A 98 -5.65 13.39 14.21
N LEU A 99 -4.60 12.81 13.64
CA LEU A 99 -3.29 12.77 14.29
C LEU A 99 -2.70 14.19 14.47
N PRO A 100 -1.92 14.42 15.54
CA PRO A 100 -1.02 15.56 15.60
C PRO A 100 -0.07 15.59 14.39
N GLN A 101 0.43 16.77 14.03
CA GLN A 101 1.37 16.90 12.92
C GLN A 101 2.62 16.01 13.11
N SER A 102 3.18 15.97 14.32
CA SER A 102 4.34 15.14 14.62
C SER A 102 4.10 13.65 14.35
N GLU A 103 2.91 13.14 14.69
CA GLU A 103 2.58 11.73 14.45
C GLU A 103 2.33 11.43 12.97
N ARG A 104 1.84 12.41 12.19
CA ARG A 104 1.79 12.29 10.73
C ARG A 104 3.19 12.29 10.13
N ASP A 105 4.09 13.13 10.64
CA ASP A 105 5.48 13.18 10.18
C ASP A 105 6.20 11.85 10.49
N ASP A 106 5.97 11.27 11.67
CA ASP A 106 6.49 9.94 12.05
C ASP A 106 5.95 8.83 11.14
N LEU A 107 4.65 8.87 10.79
CA LEU A 107 4.05 7.93 9.85
C LEU A 107 4.71 8.02 8.46
N ILE A 108 4.94 9.23 7.96
CA ILE A 108 5.60 9.43 6.67
C ILE A 108 7.05 8.95 6.73
N ALA A 109 7.79 9.30 7.78
CA ALA A 109 9.17 8.84 7.96
C ALA A 109 9.27 7.32 8.02
N PHE A 110 8.31 6.65 8.67
CA PHE A 110 8.21 5.21 8.67
C PHE A 110 8.00 4.65 7.25
N LEU A 111 7.03 5.18 6.49
CA LEU A 111 6.77 4.74 5.11
C LEU A 111 7.96 4.99 4.18
N GLU A 112 8.68 6.10 4.36
CA GLU A 112 9.89 6.42 3.59
C GLU A 112 11.09 5.51 3.95
N SER A 113 11.04 4.83 5.11
CA SER A 113 12.06 3.86 5.51
C SER A 113 11.86 2.46 4.92
N LEU A 114 10.71 2.22 4.25
CA LEU A 114 10.33 0.93 3.66
C LEU A 114 10.85 0.75 2.23
#